data_AF-A0AAD1RP95-F1
#
_entry.id   AF-A0AAD1RP95-F1
#
_cell.length_a   1.000
_cell.length_b   1.000
_cell.length_c   1.000
_cell.angle_alpha   90.00
_cell.angle_beta   90.00
_cell.angle_gamma   90.00
#
_symmetry.space_group_name_H-M   'P 1'
#
loop_
_entity.id
_entity.type
_entity.pdbx_description
1 polymer ?
#
loop_
_entity_poly.entity_id
_entity_poly.type
_entity_poly.pdbx_seq_one_letter_code
_entity_poly.pdbx_strand_id
1 'polypeptide(L)'
;MDTDPLMDHAHRVRKPRSLTADITRDIVVKMHYFYVKEALLQIHRKAQDLPVEYQNIAIFPDLTAATMPKRWKFINVTKILRNHKIVL
;
A
#
# COMPACT_ATOMS: atom_id res chain seq x y z
N MET A 1 -18.89 18.80 0.46
CA MET A 1 -17.49 19.21 0.50
C MET A 1 -16.75 18.33 -0.48
N ASP A 2 -16.60 18.81 -1.71
CA ASP A 2 -15.77 18.16 -2.72
C ASP A 2 -14.32 18.50 -2.40
N THR A 3 -13.75 17.76 -1.45
CA THR A 3 -12.33 17.84 -1.13
C THR A 3 -11.69 16.60 -1.70
N ASP A 4 -11.36 16.67 -2.99
CA ASP A 4 -10.45 15.72 -3.60
C ASP A 4 -9.17 15.65 -2.74
N PRO A 5 -8.63 14.45 -2.51
CA PRO A 5 -7.48 14.29 -1.65
C PRO A 5 -6.27 15.02 -2.24
N LEU A 6 -5.76 16.03 -1.52
CA LEU A 6 -4.62 16.84 -1.96
C LEU A 6 -3.34 16.00 -2.02
N MET A 7 -2.75 15.92 -3.21
CA MET A 7 -1.50 15.22 -3.49
C MET A 7 -0.36 16.23 -3.71
N ASP A 8 0.78 16.01 -3.06
CA ASP A 8 1.98 16.81 -3.31
C ASP A 8 2.64 16.38 -4.64
N HIS A 9 2.74 15.07 -4.86
CA HIS A 9 3.43 14.50 -6.01
C HIS A 9 3.03 13.03 -6.26
N ALA A 10 3.00 12.62 -7.53
CA ALA A 10 2.81 11.24 -7.94
C ALA A 10 3.78 10.90 -9.09
N HIS A 11 4.50 9.78 -8.97
CA HIS A 11 5.44 9.35 -10.01
C HIS A 11 5.62 7.83 -10.03
N ARG A 12 6.14 7.30 -11.14
CA ARG A 12 6.55 5.90 -11.23
C ARG A 12 7.94 5.70 -10.63
N VAL A 13 8.13 4.59 -9.92
CA VAL A 13 9.45 4.17 -9.43
C VAL A 13 10.42 4.02 -10.59
N ARG A 14 11.70 4.30 -10.36
CA ARG A 14 12.75 4.06 -11.37
C ARG A 14 12.86 2.57 -11.66
N LYS A 15 12.94 2.21 -12.94
CA LYS A 15 13.10 0.82 -13.36
C LYS A 15 14.48 0.32 -12.90
N PRO A 16 14.58 -0.78 -12.11
CA PRO A 16 15.86 -1.45 -11.92
C PRO A 16 16.33 -1.99 -13.27
N ARG A 17 17.64 -1.91 -13.54
CA ARG A 17 18.23 -2.37 -14.81
C ARG A 17 17.98 -3.88 -15.07
N SER A 18 17.68 -4.63 -14.01
CA SER A 18 17.40 -6.07 -14.03
C SER A 18 15.95 -6.46 -14.34
N LEU A 19 15.00 -5.51 -14.40
CA LEU A 19 13.60 -5.83 -14.66
C LEU A 19 13.34 -5.98 -16.18
N THR A 20 12.68 -7.07 -16.59
CA THR A 20 12.21 -7.28 -17.97
C THR A 20 11.25 -6.17 -18.41
N ALA A 21 11.05 -6.00 -19.73
CA ALA A 21 10.24 -4.90 -20.29
C ALA A 21 8.76 -4.94 -19.85
N ASP A 22 8.24 -6.12 -19.51
CA ASP A 22 6.81 -6.37 -19.32
C ASP A 22 6.25 -6.04 -17.93
N ILE A 23 7.09 -5.78 -16.93
CA ILE A 23 6.60 -5.54 -15.56
C ILE A 23 6.20 -4.06 -15.40
N THR A 24 4.91 -3.83 -15.10
CA THR A 24 4.41 -2.49 -14.77
C THR A 24 5.07 -1.99 -13.48
N ARG A 25 5.56 -0.75 -13.50
CA ARG A 25 6.24 -0.12 -12.36
C ARG A 25 5.24 0.44 -11.39
N ASP A 26 5.54 0.29 -10.10
CA ASP A 26 4.79 0.90 -9.01
C ASP A 26 4.72 2.43 -9.16
N ILE A 27 3.61 3.00 -8.69
CA ILE A 27 3.40 4.43 -8.58
C ILE A 27 3.54 4.81 -7.10
N VAL A 28 4.41 5.77 -6.82
CA VAL A 28 4.57 6.35 -5.48
C VAL A 28 3.83 7.68 -5.46
N VAL A 29 2.87 7.77 -4.56
CA VAL A 29 2.05 8.96 -4.32
C VAL A 29 2.36 9.53 -2.94
N LYS A 30 2.70 10.81 -2.88
CA LYS A 30 2.84 11.56 -1.64
C LYS A 30 1.59 12.38 -1.39
N MET A 31 0.81 11.98 -0.40
CA MET A 31 -0.34 12.74 0.08
C MET A 31 0.14 13.93 0.92
N HIS A 32 -0.50 15.09 0.75
CA HIS A 32 -0.19 16.28 1.54
C HIS A 32 -0.45 16.03 3.03
N TYR A 33 -1.59 15.41 3.33
CA TYR A 33 -2.01 15.10 4.69
C TYR A 33 -1.79 13.63 5.05
N PHE A 34 -1.13 13.38 6.17
CA PHE A 34 -0.86 12.02 6.68
C PHE A 34 -2.15 11.23 6.95
N TYR A 35 -3.16 11.87 7.55
CA TYR A 35 -4.43 11.19 7.89
C TYR A 35 -5.18 10.70 6.66
N VAL A 36 -5.09 11.41 5.53
CA VAL A 36 -5.69 11.00 4.25
C VAL A 36 -5.04 9.71 3.75
N LYS A 37 -3.71 9.64 3.79
CA LYS A 37 -2.97 8.43 3.42
C LYS A 37 -3.37 7.22 4.30
N GLU A 38 -3.46 7.42 5.61
CA GLU A 38 -3.87 6.34 6.52
C GLU A 38 -5.33 5.91 6.30
N ALA A 39 -6.25 6.87 6.06
CA ALA A 39 -7.63 6.58 5.73
C ALA A 39 -7.75 5.75 4.45
N LEU A 40 -7.03 6.11 3.39
CA LEU A 40 -6.99 5.35 2.14
C LEU A 40 -6.51 3.90 2.35
N LEU A 41 -5.42 3.71 3.10
CA LEU A 41 -4.90 2.38 3.41
C LEU A 41 -5.87 1.57 4.29
N GLN A 42 -6.57 2.20 5.22
CA GLN A 42 -7.59 1.53 6.02
C GLN A 42 -8.81 1.13 5.18
N ILE A 43 -9.30 2.02 4.31
CA ILE A 43 -10.40 1.75 3.41
C ILE A 43 -10.02 0.60 2.47
N HIS A 44 -8.85 0.64 1.83
CA HIS A 44 -8.40 -0.45 0.95
C HIS A 44 -8.27 -1.80 1.68
N ARG A 45 -7.85 -1.82 2.96
CA ARG A 45 -7.80 -3.06 3.75
C ARG A 45 -9.17 -3.62 4.13
N LYS A 46 -10.18 -2.75 4.23
CA LYS A 46 -11.56 -3.12 4.62
C LYS A 46 -12.45 -3.41 3.41
N ALA A 47 -12.29 -2.64 2.35
CA ALA A 47 -12.96 -2.82 1.09
C ALA A 47 -12.41 -4.11 0.46
N GLN A 48 -13.29 -5.09 0.22
CA GLN A 48 -12.86 -6.32 -0.46
C GLN A 48 -12.55 -6.07 -1.93
N ASP A 49 -13.23 -5.12 -2.58
CA ASP A 49 -13.13 -4.94 -4.02
C ASP A 49 -13.13 -3.45 -4.42
N LEU A 50 -12.12 -3.09 -5.21
CA LEU A 50 -12.15 -1.89 -6.04
C LEU A 50 -13.12 -2.12 -7.22
N PRO A 51 -13.55 -1.06 -7.95
CA PRO A 51 -14.25 -1.21 -9.22
C PRO A 51 -13.55 -2.21 -10.14
N VAL A 52 -14.29 -2.87 -11.04
CA VAL A 52 -13.78 -3.99 -11.86
C VAL A 52 -12.51 -3.61 -12.64
N GLU A 53 -12.43 -2.37 -13.15
CA GLU A 53 -11.25 -1.84 -13.82
C GLU A 53 -9.99 -1.71 -12.93
N TYR A 54 -10.16 -1.76 -11.61
CA TYR A 54 -9.12 -1.56 -10.60
C TYR A 54 -8.95 -2.74 -9.63
N GLN A 55 -9.67 -3.85 -9.82
CA GLN A 55 -9.61 -5.02 -8.92
C GLN A 55 -8.21 -5.60 -8.71
N ASN A 56 -7.31 -5.43 -9.68
CA ASN A 56 -5.95 -5.95 -9.61
C ASN A 56 -4.91 -4.95 -9.09
N ILE A 57 -5.35 -3.80 -8.55
CA ILE A 57 -4.44 -2.81 -7.98
C ILE A 57 -4.22 -3.09 -6.49
N ALA A 58 -2.96 -3.33 -6.13
CA ALA A 58 -2.54 -3.39 -4.73
C ALA A 58 -2.16 -1.99 -4.23
N ILE A 59 -2.69 -1.59 -3.07
CA ILE A 59 -2.29 -0.36 -2.39
C ILE A 59 -1.61 -0.72 -1.07
N PHE A 60 -0.35 -0.30 -0.91
CA PHE A 60 0.45 -0.61 0.26
C PHE A 60 1.27 0.61 0.70
N PRO A 61 1.64 0.70 1.99
CA PRO A 61 2.49 1.79 2.46
C PRO A 61 3.91 1.66 1.90
N ASP A 62 4.47 2.79 1.46
CA ASP A 62 5.90 2.89 1.18
C ASP A 62 6.68 2.96 2.49
N LEU A 63 7.52 1.96 2.73
CA LEU A 63 8.24 1.77 3.98
C LEU A 63 9.73 1.69 3.72
N THR A 64 10.51 2.23 4.66
CA THR A 64 11.96 2.18 4.56
C THR A 64 12.50 0.75 4.55
N ALA A 65 13.68 0.59 3.95
CA ALA A 65 14.42 -0.68 3.95
C ALA A 65 14.75 -1.19 5.36
N ALA A 66 14.78 -0.33 6.39
CA ALA A 66 14.97 -0.74 7.78
C ALA A 66 13.68 -1.29 8.42
N THR A 67 12.51 -0.81 7.96
CA THR A 67 11.20 -1.20 8.50
C THR A 67 10.68 -2.48 7.88
N MET A 68 10.91 -2.69 6.58
CA MET A 68 10.40 -3.86 5.84
C MET A 68 10.83 -5.21 6.44
N PRO A 69 12.13 -5.46 6.72
CA PRO A 69 12.57 -6.73 7.32
C PRO A 69 12.00 -6.95 8.71
N LYS A 70 11.83 -5.87 9.50
CA LYS A 70 11.20 -5.95 10.82
C LYS A 70 9.76 -6.44 10.68
N ARG A 71 8.97 -5.89 9.74
CA ARG A 71 7.60 -6.36 9.48
C ARG A 71 7.55 -7.82 9.03
N TRP A 72 8.50 -8.25 8.21
CA TRP A 72 8.57 -9.65 7.76
C TRP A 72 8.76 -10.63 8.92
N LYS A 73 9.57 -10.27 9.93
CA LYS A 73 9.73 -11.10 11.14
C LYS A 73 8.43 -11.33 11.90
N PHE A 74 7.47 -10.41 11.81
CA PHE A 74 6.16 -10.53 12.46
C PHE A 74 5.09 -11.20 11.58
N ILE A 75 5.38 -11.59 10.34
CA ILE A 75 4.37 -12.21 9.45
C ILE A 75 3.78 -13.48 10.08
N ASN A 76 4.63 -14.36 10.62
CA ASN A 76 4.17 -15.61 11.22
C ASN A 76 3.32 -15.36 12.48
N VAL A 77 3.76 -14.45 13.34
CA VAL A 77 3.03 -14.07 14.57
C VAL A 77 1.68 -13.45 14.23
N THR A 78 1.65 -12.49 13.31
CA THR A 78 0.41 -11.84 12.88
C THR A 78 -0.56 -12.80 12.20
N LYS A 79 -0.06 -13.80 11.45
CA LYS A 79 -0.88 -14.87 10.88
C LYS A 79 -1.54 -15.72 11.96
N ILE A 80 -0.79 -16.14 12.98
CA ILE A 80 -1.31 -16.92 14.12
C ILE A 80 -2.40 -16.12 14.84
N LEU A 81 -2.14 -14.85 15.18
CA LEU A 81 -3.10 -14.01 15.89
C LEU A 81 -4.40 -13.80 15.10
N ARG A 82 -4.30 -13.56 13.78
CA ARG A 82 -5.47 -13.45 12.89
C ARG A 82 -6.28 -14.75 12.84
N ASN A 83 -5.62 -15.91 12.78
CA ASN A 83 -6.30 -17.22 12.80
C ASN A 83 -7.08 -17.43 14.10
N HIS A 84 -6.58 -16.92 15.23
CA HIS A 84 -7.26 -16.94 16.52
C HIS A 84 -8.28 -15.80 16.70
N LYS A 85 -8.57 -15.01 15.66
CA LYS A 85 -9.47 -13.85 15.69
C LYS A 85 -9.07 -12.78 16.73
N ILE A 86 -7.78 -12.74 17.10
CA ILE A 86 -7.23 -11.67 17.92
C ILE A 86 -6.91 -10.51 16.97
N VAL A 87 -7.73 -9.47 17.03
CA VAL A 87 -7.57 -8.27 16.21
C VAL A 87 -6.47 -7.41 16.83
N LEU A 88 -5.41 -7.15 16.05
CA LEU A 88 -4.36 -6.17 16.34
C LEU A 88 -4.68 -4.84 15.65
#